data_AF-A0A6M8NR34-F1
#
_entry.id   AF-A0A6M8NR34-F1
#
_cell.length_a   1.000
_cell.length_b   1.000
_cell.length_c   1.000
_cell.angle_alpha   90.00
_cell.angle_beta   90.00
_cell.angle_gamma   90.00
#
_symmetry.space_group_name_H-M   'P 1'
#
loop_
_entity.id
_entity.type
_entity.pdbx_description
1 polymer ?
#
loop_
_entity_poly.entity_id
_entity_poly.type
_entity_poly.pdbx_seq_one_letter_code
_entity_poly.pdbx_strand_id
1 'polypeptide(L)'
;MKKLINIIILVLTPIYLFSHSLVLNVLDNQDGTISIEGEFNTGESAAGALVKIIALNSEEILFEQRLTDDKEMIIDIPKIPYKIVLDGGPGHTEEKMGIPPKGGFEKVEESKTKKEEKPSRNNMQISTSPAVTISIIFAFILLFATIIISIRNTNKILNQLKQ
;
A
#
# COMPACT_ATOMS: atom_id res chain seq x y z
N MET A 1 -34.71 25.11 -5.62
CA MET A 1 -34.86 23.81 -4.94
C MET A 1 -34.10 22.69 -5.66
N LYS A 2 -34.42 22.36 -6.92
CA LYS A 2 -33.72 21.28 -7.67
C LYS A 2 -32.20 21.47 -7.78
N LYS A 3 -31.72 22.70 -8.03
CA LYS A 3 -30.29 23.02 -8.08
C LYS A 3 -29.58 22.83 -6.72
N LEU A 4 -30.27 23.11 -5.62
CA LEU A 4 -29.73 22.94 -4.27
C LEU A 4 -29.63 21.45 -3.91
N ILE A 5 -30.65 20.67 -4.27
CA ILE A 5 -30.68 19.20 -4.13
C ILE A 5 -29.54 18.56 -4.92
N ASN A 6 -29.30 19.00 -6.17
CA ASN A 6 -28.20 18.47 -6.97
C ASN A 6 -26.82 18.76 -6.37
N ILE A 7 -26.62 19.95 -5.77
CA ILE A 7 -25.37 20.29 -5.09
C ILE A 7 -25.19 19.45 -3.83
N ILE A 8 -26.26 19.25 -3.05
CA ILE A 8 -26.25 18.41 -1.85
C ILE A 8 -25.88 16.96 -2.23
N ILE A 9 -26.51 16.40 -3.25
CA ILE A 9 -26.19 15.04 -3.73
C ILE A 9 -24.72 14.94 -4.15
N LEU A 10 -24.21 15.92 -4.91
CA LEU A 10 -22.80 15.94 -5.35
C LEU A 10 -21.80 16.02 -4.19
N VAL A 11 -22.15 16.71 -3.10
CA VAL A 11 -21.30 16.87 -1.91
C VAL A 11 -21.35 15.64 -1.01
N LEU A 12 -22.46 14.88 -0.99
CA LEU A 12 -22.62 13.69 -0.14
C LEU A 12 -22.14 12.37 -0.79
N THR A 13 -21.82 12.35 -2.09
CA THR A 13 -21.32 11.12 -2.75
C THR A 13 -20.00 10.54 -2.20
N PRO A 14 -18.99 11.33 -1.77
CA PRO A 14 -17.70 10.75 -1.35
C PRO A 14 -17.77 10.02 -0.01
N ILE A 15 -18.85 10.19 0.75
CA ILE A 15 -19.05 9.55 2.07
C ILE A 15 -19.21 8.03 1.94
N TYR A 16 -19.55 7.53 0.74
CA TYR A 16 -19.73 6.11 0.45
C TYR A 16 -18.52 5.44 -0.21
N LEU A 17 -17.42 6.17 -0.41
CA LEU A 17 -16.19 5.61 -0.96
C LEU A 17 -15.37 4.96 0.16
N PHE A 18 -15.66 3.69 0.46
CA PHE A 18 -14.85 2.88 1.36
C PHE A 18 -13.75 2.15 0.59
N SER A 19 -12.49 2.56 0.77
CA SER A 19 -11.34 1.76 0.36
C SER A 19 -11.13 0.65 1.39
N HIS A 20 -11.37 -0.59 0.97
CA HIS A 20 -11.08 -1.76 1.78
C HIS A 20 -9.59 -2.06 1.59
N SER A 21 -8.83 -2.05 2.68
CA SER A 21 -7.41 -2.42 2.66
C SER A 21 -7.25 -3.80 3.25
N LEU A 22 -6.40 -4.60 2.63
CA LEU A 22 -5.99 -5.89 3.17
C LEU A 22 -5.11 -5.65 4.40
N VAL A 23 -5.25 -6.50 5.41
CA VAL A 23 -4.53 -6.40 6.68
C VAL A 23 -3.92 -7.78 6.97
N LEU A 24 -2.64 -7.77 7.32
CA LEU A 24 -1.86 -8.94 7.70
C LEU A 24 -1.47 -8.85 9.18
N ASN A 25 -2.05 -9.72 9.99
CA ASN A 25 -1.72 -9.89 11.39
C ASN A 25 -0.87 -11.16 11.58
N VAL A 26 0.13 -11.06 12.44
CA VAL A 26 1.06 -12.15 12.75
C VAL A 26 1.25 -12.16 14.25
N LEU A 27 0.88 -13.26 14.88
CA LEU A 27 0.85 -13.46 16.33
C LEU A 27 1.79 -14.59 16.71
N ASP A 28 2.56 -14.40 17.78
CA ASP A 28 3.41 -15.45 18.37
C ASP A 28 2.60 -16.21 19.41
N ASN A 29 2.41 -17.52 19.17
CA ASN A 29 1.67 -18.40 20.08
C ASN A 29 2.52 -18.84 21.29
N GLN A 30 3.81 -18.45 21.33
CA GLN A 30 4.78 -18.76 22.38
C GLN A 30 5.05 -20.26 22.58
N ASP A 31 4.59 -21.12 21.67
CA ASP A 31 4.84 -22.57 21.64
C ASP A 31 5.80 -22.99 20.52
N GLY A 32 6.28 -22.03 19.73
CA GLY A 32 7.12 -22.27 18.55
C GLY A 32 6.35 -22.17 17.24
N THR A 33 5.04 -21.88 17.30
CA THR A 33 4.20 -21.58 16.13
C THR A 33 3.84 -20.10 16.07
N ILE A 34 3.46 -19.64 14.87
CA ILE A 34 2.82 -18.34 14.67
C ILE A 34 1.46 -18.53 14.02
N SER A 35 0.54 -17.66 14.41
CA SER A 35 -0.75 -17.50 13.75
C SER A 35 -0.67 -16.35 12.75
N ILE A 36 -1.01 -16.65 11.49
CA ILE A 36 -1.10 -15.68 10.40
C ILE A 36 -2.57 -15.47 10.10
N GLU A 37 -3.02 -14.23 10.25
CA GLU A 37 -4.40 -13.84 9.99
C GLU A 37 -4.45 -12.82 8.86
N GLY A 38 -5.38 -13.04 7.93
CA GLY A 38 -5.67 -12.11 6.85
C GLY A 38 -7.13 -11.66 6.89
N GLU A 39 -7.33 -10.35 6.93
CA GLU A 39 -8.66 -9.75 6.90
C GLU A 39 -8.65 -8.41 6.17
N PHE A 40 -9.82 -7.92 5.79
CA PHE A 40 -9.95 -6.52 5.37
C PHE A 40 -10.14 -5.64 6.60
N ASN A 41 -9.71 -4.38 6.52
CA ASN A 41 -9.93 -3.37 7.58
C ASN A 41 -11.41 -3.12 7.93
N THR A 42 -12.35 -3.65 7.15
CA THR A 42 -13.79 -3.64 7.41
C THR A 42 -14.30 -4.88 8.16
N GLY A 43 -13.42 -5.83 8.49
CA GLY A 43 -13.73 -7.10 9.15
C GLY A 43 -14.17 -8.23 8.22
N GLU A 44 -14.22 -7.97 6.90
CA GLU A 44 -14.52 -8.99 5.90
C GLU A 44 -13.39 -10.03 5.80
N SER A 45 -13.74 -11.26 5.47
CA SER A 45 -12.79 -12.37 5.33
C SER A 45 -11.87 -12.14 4.12
N ALA A 46 -10.57 -12.34 4.30
CA ALA A 46 -9.62 -12.45 3.18
C ALA A 46 -9.47 -13.91 2.69
N ALA A 47 -10.49 -14.75 2.88
CA ALA A 47 -10.48 -16.13 2.39
C ALA A 47 -10.12 -16.20 0.90
N GLY A 48 -9.25 -17.14 0.55
CA GLY A 48 -8.70 -17.28 -0.80
C GLY A 48 -7.47 -16.41 -1.08
N ALA A 49 -7.13 -15.44 -0.24
CA ALA A 49 -5.85 -14.73 -0.32
C ALA A 49 -4.68 -15.71 -0.09
N LEU A 50 -3.61 -15.50 -0.84
CA LEU A 50 -2.45 -16.39 -0.87
C LEU A 50 -1.41 -15.91 0.13
N VAL A 51 -1.14 -16.74 1.14
CA VAL A 51 -0.05 -16.53 2.10
C VAL A 51 1.21 -17.18 1.57
N LYS A 52 2.28 -16.40 1.47
CA LYS A 52 3.63 -16.86 1.12
C LYS A 52 4.60 -16.53 2.22
N ILE A 53 5.46 -17.48 2.54
CA ILE A 53 6.59 -17.28 3.44
C ILE A 53 7.84 -17.32 2.60
N ILE A 54 8.60 -16.22 2.61
CA ILE A 54 9.76 -16.05 1.75
C ILE A 54 10.99 -15.87 2.63
N ALA A 55 12.03 -16.66 2.39
CA ALA A 55 13.30 -16.53 3.06
C ALA A 55 13.98 -15.21 2.67
N LEU A 56 14.43 -14.41 3.64
CA LEU A 56 15.04 -13.10 3.37
C LEU A 56 16.43 -13.19 2.71
N ASN A 57 17.10 -14.33 2.85
CA ASN A 57 18.45 -14.56 2.37
C ASN A 57 18.48 -15.11 0.93
N SER A 58 17.59 -16.04 0.58
CA SER A 58 17.55 -16.69 -0.74
C SER A 58 16.38 -16.26 -1.61
N GLU A 59 15.43 -15.50 -1.06
CA GLU A 59 14.13 -15.18 -1.69
C GLU A 59 13.32 -16.43 -2.10
N GLU A 60 13.65 -17.58 -1.52
CA GLU A 60 12.94 -18.83 -1.75
C GLU A 60 11.61 -18.86 -1.00
N ILE A 61 10.58 -19.40 -1.65
CA ILE A 61 9.28 -19.63 -1.03
C ILE A 61 9.38 -20.87 -0.15
N LEU A 62 9.40 -20.65 1.17
CA LEU A 62 9.43 -21.70 2.18
C LEU A 62 8.08 -22.39 2.34
N PHE A 63 7.01 -21.63 2.10
CA PHE A 63 5.64 -22.10 2.26
C PHE A 63 4.68 -21.22 1.45
N GLU A 64 3.66 -21.86 0.89
CA GLU A 64 2.61 -21.19 0.12
C GLU A 64 1.27 -21.90 0.31
N GLN A 65 0.26 -21.17 0.81
CA GLN A 65 -1.09 -21.69 0.97
C GLN A 65 -2.14 -20.57 0.97
N ARG A 66 -3.35 -20.85 0.48
CA ARG A 66 -4.48 -19.92 0.56
C ARG A 66 -5.16 -19.96 1.93
N LEU A 67 -5.59 -18.79 2.42
CA LEU A 67 -6.43 -18.70 3.61
C LEU A 67 -7.76 -19.41 3.39
N THR A 68 -8.20 -20.16 4.40
CA THR A 68 -9.52 -20.77 4.49
C THR A 68 -10.54 -19.77 5.08
N ASP A 69 -11.80 -20.17 5.17
CA ASP A 69 -12.87 -19.33 5.73
C ASP A 69 -12.63 -18.95 7.21
N ASP A 70 -11.78 -19.70 7.90
CA ASP A 70 -11.39 -19.46 9.30
C ASP A 70 -10.46 -18.24 9.48
N LYS A 71 -10.00 -17.61 8.37
CA LYS A 71 -9.14 -16.41 8.32
C LYS A 71 -7.75 -16.53 8.94
N GLU A 72 -7.49 -17.61 9.64
CA GLU A 72 -6.26 -17.88 10.38
C GLU A 72 -5.56 -19.12 9.81
N MET A 73 -4.23 -19.11 9.90
CA MET A 73 -3.39 -20.27 9.66
C MET A 73 -2.29 -20.34 10.69
N ILE A 74 -2.08 -21.53 11.25
CA ILE A 74 -1.02 -21.80 12.21
C ILE A 74 0.11 -22.53 11.50
N ILE A 75 1.33 -22.03 11.68
CA ILE A 75 2.54 -22.61 11.09
C ILE A 75 3.68 -22.64 12.12
N ASP A 76 4.62 -23.55 11.94
CA ASP A 76 5.86 -23.55 12.71
C ASP A 76 6.74 -22.35 12.33
N ILE A 77 7.37 -21.71 13.32
CA ILE A 77 8.28 -20.59 13.08
C ILE A 77 9.52 -21.09 12.31
N PRO A 78 9.78 -20.59 11.09
CA PRO A 78 11.00 -20.90 10.37
C PRO A 78 12.25 -20.50 11.16
N LYS A 79 13.28 -21.34 11.11
CA LYS A 79 14.55 -21.11 11.81
C LYS A 79 15.44 -20.05 11.14
N ILE A 80 15.17 -19.73 9.89
CA ILE A 80 15.90 -18.75 9.09
C ILE A 80 15.11 -17.44 9.01
N PRO A 81 15.74 -16.28 8.77
CA PRO A 81 15.02 -15.02 8.60
C PRO A 81 14.07 -15.06 7.40
N TYR A 82 12.82 -14.63 7.60
CA TYR A 82 11.76 -14.71 6.59
C TYR A 82 10.83 -13.49 6.63
N LYS A 83 10.08 -13.28 5.54
CA LYS A 83 8.95 -12.38 5.46
C LYS A 83 7.68 -13.13 5.07
N ILE A 84 6.55 -12.64 5.54
CA ILE A 84 5.22 -13.15 5.21
C ILE A 84 4.60 -12.16 4.22
N VAL A 85 4.11 -12.68 3.11
CA VAL A 85 3.40 -11.91 2.07
C VAL A 85 1.99 -12.46 1.99
N LEU A 86 1.01 -11.56 2.11
CA LEU A 86 -0.40 -11.86 1.91
C LEU A 86 -0.85 -11.23 0.60
N ASP A 87 -1.19 -12.05 -0.38
CA ASP A 87 -1.58 -11.66 -1.72
C ASP A 87 -3.07 -11.91 -1.95
N GLY A 88 -3.87 -10.85 -1.84
CA GLY A 88 -5.30 -10.83 -2.14
C GLY A 88 -5.62 -10.51 -3.61
N GLY A 89 -4.61 -10.39 -4.48
CA GLY A 89 -4.76 -10.04 -5.89
C GLY A 89 -4.15 -8.68 -6.27
N PRO A 90 -4.27 -8.26 -7.54
CA PRO A 90 -3.62 -7.07 -8.06
C PRO A 90 -3.97 -5.80 -7.26
N GLY A 91 -2.95 -5.18 -6.65
CA GLY A 91 -3.13 -3.97 -5.83
C GLY A 91 -3.53 -4.24 -4.37
N HIS A 92 -3.63 -5.52 -3.96
CA HIS A 92 -3.98 -5.95 -2.61
C HIS A 92 -2.92 -6.93 -2.09
N THR A 93 -1.70 -6.43 -1.90
CA THR A 93 -0.58 -7.23 -1.36
C THR A 93 0.00 -6.52 -0.15
N GLU A 94 0.08 -7.24 0.97
CA GLU A 94 0.69 -6.76 2.21
C GLU A 94 1.87 -7.64 2.57
N GLU A 95 2.93 -7.04 3.14
CA GLU A 95 4.10 -7.77 3.60
C GLU A 95 4.50 -7.40 5.03
N LYS A 96 4.93 -8.40 5.80
CA LYS A 96 5.38 -8.21 7.18
C LYS A 96 6.58 -9.08 7.48
N MET A 97 7.49 -8.59 8.31
CA MET A 97 8.63 -9.37 8.78
C MET A 97 8.15 -10.49 9.72
N GLY A 98 8.75 -11.67 9.56
CA GLY A 98 8.50 -12.83 10.40
C GLY A 98 8.98 -12.65 11.84
N ILE A 99 8.34 -13.34 12.77
CA ILE A 99 8.75 -13.36 14.18
C ILE A 99 9.90 -14.36 14.34
N PRO A 100 10.99 -13.99 15.04
CA PRO A 100 12.10 -14.91 15.28
C PRO A 100 11.71 -16.00 16.29
N PRO A 101 12.26 -17.22 16.16
CA PRO A 101 12.09 -18.25 17.18
C PRO A 101 12.78 -17.84 18.50
N LYS A 102 12.41 -18.46 19.62
CA LYS A 102 12.95 -18.15 20.96
C LYS A 102 14.48 -18.17 21.06
N GLY A 103 15.14 -18.97 20.23
CA GLY A 103 16.61 -19.08 20.15
C GLY A 103 17.29 -18.09 19.19
N GLY A 104 16.52 -17.21 18.54
CA GLY A 104 16.98 -16.38 17.44
C GLY A 104 17.11 -17.16 16.12
N PHE A 105 17.27 -16.45 15.02
CA PHE A 105 17.49 -17.09 13.72
C PHE A 105 18.84 -17.83 13.70
N GLU A 106 18.84 -19.01 13.11
CA GLU A 106 20.09 -19.74 12.85
C GLU A 106 20.97 -18.89 11.92
N LYS A 107 22.29 -18.86 12.20
CA LYS A 107 23.26 -18.20 11.33
C LYS A 107 23.32 -18.98 10.02
N VAL A 108 22.66 -18.45 9.00
CA VAL A 108 22.71 -19.05 7.66
C VAL A 108 24.07 -18.72 7.05
N GLU A 109 24.86 -19.73 6.70
CA GLU A 109 26.02 -19.55 5.85
C GLU A 109 25.55 -19.02 4.49
N GLU A 110 26.11 -17.89 4.06
CA GLU A 110 25.78 -17.24 2.78
C GLU A 110 26.09 -18.19 1.61
N SER A 111 25.11 -19.00 1.24
CA SER A 111 25.11 -19.74 -0.02
C SER A 111 25.15 -18.73 -1.16
N LYS A 112 26.24 -18.76 -1.93
CA LYS A 112 26.46 -17.95 -3.12
C LYS A 112 25.35 -18.22 -4.14
N THR A 113 24.28 -17.46 -4.08
CA THR A 113 23.24 -17.46 -5.12
C THR A 113 22.95 -16.03 -5.53
N LYS A 114 22.93 -15.87 -6.85
CA LYS A 114 22.88 -14.67 -7.69
C LYS A 114 22.39 -13.39 -6.99
N LYS A 115 23.25 -12.37 -7.01
CA LYS A 115 22.85 -10.97 -6.78
C LYS A 115 21.69 -10.64 -7.73
N GLU A 116 20.47 -10.57 -7.20
CA GLU A 116 19.47 -9.73 -7.81
C GLU A 116 19.93 -8.27 -7.63
N GLU A 117 19.98 -7.56 -8.73
CA GLU A 117 20.39 -6.17 -8.76
C GLU A 117 19.39 -5.35 -7.94
N LYS A 118 19.89 -4.71 -6.86
CA LYS A 118 19.12 -3.70 -6.11
C LYS A 118 18.48 -2.74 -7.12
N PRO A 119 17.16 -2.47 -7.06
CA PRO A 119 16.54 -1.55 -7.98
C PRO A 119 17.25 -0.20 -7.85
N SER A 120 17.95 0.16 -8.92
CA SER A 120 18.62 1.45 -9.04
C SER A 120 17.58 2.54 -8.81
N ARG A 121 17.91 3.48 -7.92
CA ARG A 121 17.12 4.67 -7.61
C ARG A 121 16.80 5.54 -8.85
N ASN A 122 17.36 5.20 -10.02
CA ASN A 122 17.08 5.81 -11.32
C ASN A 122 15.82 5.29 -12.01
N ASN A 123 15.19 4.20 -11.55
CA ASN A 123 13.94 3.69 -12.14
C ASN A 123 12.73 4.08 -11.29
N MET A 124 12.57 5.38 -11.01
CA MET A 124 11.29 5.90 -10.55
C MET A 124 10.28 5.76 -11.70
N GLN A 125 9.53 4.66 -11.70
CA GLN A 125 8.36 4.52 -12.57
C GLN A 125 7.29 5.49 -12.05
N ILE A 126 7.18 6.64 -12.71
CA ILE A 126 6.06 7.56 -12.51
C ILE A 126 4.79 6.76 -12.82
N SER A 127 3.92 6.58 -11.82
CA SER A 127 2.67 5.85 -11.99
C SER A 127 1.85 6.50 -13.10
N THR A 128 1.75 5.86 -14.27
CA THR A 128 1.00 6.33 -15.45
C THR A 128 -0.50 6.10 -15.30
N SER A 129 -1.01 6.10 -14.07
CA SER A 129 -2.45 5.99 -13.84
C SER A 129 -3.16 7.22 -14.42
N PRO A 130 -4.32 7.05 -15.08
CA PRO A 130 -5.14 8.16 -15.56
C PRO A 130 -5.44 9.21 -14.48
N ALA A 131 -5.53 8.80 -13.20
CA ALA A 131 -5.76 9.72 -12.10
C ALA A 131 -4.57 10.68 -11.88
N VAL A 132 -3.33 10.17 -12.01
CA VAL A 132 -2.11 10.97 -11.82
C VAL A 132 -1.96 11.99 -12.93
N THR A 133 -2.20 11.61 -14.19
CA THR A 133 -2.12 12.54 -15.33
C THR A 133 -3.15 13.66 -15.23
N ILE A 134 -4.40 13.34 -14.85
CA ILE A 134 -5.45 14.33 -14.61
C ILE A 134 -5.06 15.29 -13.48
N SER A 135 -4.49 14.77 -12.37
CA SER A 135 -4.07 15.61 -11.24
C SER A 135 -2.97 16.60 -11.62
N ILE A 136 -2.01 16.18 -12.44
CA ILE A 136 -0.91 17.04 -12.93
C ILE A 136 -1.46 18.16 -13.82
N ILE A 137 -2.35 17.83 -14.75
CA ILE A 137 -2.98 18.82 -15.64
C ILE A 137 -3.76 19.84 -14.82
N PHE A 138 -4.54 19.37 -13.84
CA PHE A 138 -5.31 20.24 -12.96
C PHE A 138 -4.42 21.18 -12.12
N ALA A 139 -3.29 20.68 -11.62
CA ALA A 139 -2.31 21.49 -10.89
C ALA A 139 -1.74 22.62 -11.75
N PHE A 140 -1.41 22.36 -13.02
CA PHE A 140 -0.95 23.39 -13.95
C PHE A 140 -2.03 24.42 -14.26
N ILE A 141 -3.28 24.00 -14.47
CA ILE A 141 -4.40 24.91 -14.70
C ILE A 141 -4.56 25.88 -13.51
N LEU A 142 -4.52 25.36 -12.28
CA LEU A 142 -4.59 26.19 -11.08
C LEU A 142 -3.40 27.14 -10.96
N LEU A 143 -2.18 26.66 -11.23
CA LEU A 143 -0.99 27.50 -11.22
C LEU A 143 -1.13 28.67 -12.19
N PHE A 144 -1.53 28.43 -13.44
CA PHE A 144 -1.74 29.50 -14.42
C PHE A 144 -2.87 30.47 -14.01
N ALA A 145 -3.97 29.96 -13.46
CA ALA A 145 -5.04 30.80 -12.95
C ALA A 145 -4.54 31.75 -11.85
N THR A 146 -3.76 31.26 -10.90
CA THR A 146 -3.19 32.09 -9.82
C THR A 146 -2.22 33.15 -10.36
N ILE A 147 -1.39 32.80 -11.33
CA ILE A 147 -0.48 33.74 -11.99
C ILE A 147 -1.27 34.84 -12.71
N ILE A 148 -2.31 34.48 -13.47
CA ILE A 148 -3.15 35.45 -14.18
C ILE A 148 -3.84 36.40 -13.21
N ILE A 149 -4.43 35.87 -12.13
CA ILE A 149 -5.10 36.69 -11.11
C ILE A 149 -4.08 37.62 -10.43
N SER A 150 -2.90 37.12 -10.10
CA SER A 150 -1.81 37.90 -9.50
C SER A 150 -1.38 39.06 -10.40
N ILE A 151 -1.19 38.81 -11.70
CA ILE A 151 -0.84 39.84 -12.68
C ILE A 151 -1.94 40.90 -12.78
N ARG A 152 -3.22 40.49 -12.85
CA ARG A 152 -4.36 41.43 -12.93
C ARG A 152 -4.44 42.32 -11.69
N ASN A 153 -4.27 41.74 -10.50
CA ASN A 153 -4.29 42.49 -9.25
C ASN A 153 -3.11 43.46 -9.15
N THR A 154 -1.90 43.01 -9.54
CA THR A 154 -0.70 43.85 -9.55
C THR A 154 -0.86 45.05 -10.49
N ASN A 155 -1.35 44.81 -11.72
CA ASN A 155 -1.61 45.89 -12.69
C ASN A 155 -2.69 46.87 -12.20
N LYS A 156 -3.71 46.38 -11.50
CA LYS A 156 -4.76 47.23 -10.92
C LYS A 156 -4.18 48.20 -9.87
N ILE A 157 -3.33 47.71 -8.98
CA ILE A 157 -2.66 48.52 -7.95
C ILE A 157 -1.71 49.54 -8.59
N LEU A 158 -0.89 49.10 -9.56
CA LEU A 158 0.01 50.00 -10.30
C LEU A 158 -0.71 51.15 -10.99
N ASN A 159 -1.89 50.89 -11.56
CA ASN A 159 -2.70 51.94 -12.19
C ASN A 159 -3.30 52.92 -11.16
N GLN A 160 -3.60 52.46 -9.94
CA GLN A 160 -4.07 53.33 -8.86
C GLN A 160 -2.96 54.21 -8.29
N LEU A 161 -1.70 53.75 -8.31
CA LEU A 161 -0.54 54.52 -7.85
C LEU A 161 -0.03 55.55 -8.87
N LYS A 162 -0.47 55.44 -10.14
CA LYS A 162 -0.11 56.37 -11.23
C LYS A 162 -1.08 57.56 -11.35
N GLN A 163 -2.18 57.56 -10.59
CA GLN A 163 -3.11 58.69 -10.45
C GLN A 163 -2.76 59.49 -9.19
#